data_AF-A0A124ZXN7-F1
#
_entry.id   AF-A0A124ZXN7-F1
#
_cell.length_a   1.000
_cell.length_b   1.000
_cell.length_c   1.000
_cell.angle_alpha   90.00
_cell.angle_beta   90.00
_cell.angle_gamma   90.00
#
_symmetry.space_group_name_H-M   'P 1'
#
loop_
_entity.id
_entity.type
_entity.pdbx_description
1 polymer ?
#
loop_
_entity_poly.entity_id
_entity_poly.type
_entity_poly.pdbx_seq_one_letter_code
_entity_poly.pdbx_strand_id
1 'polypeptide(L)'
;MFAKLHQAFWKALTPDLLPDTSVATSLLNNATLAGLGGAVNVKSEQKVALTRVRVVLRDGSKLDTKALHRAGVPGVMVLADNVVHVLVGLTP
;
A
#
# COMPACT_ATOMS: atom_id res chain seq x y z
N MET A 1 -33.23 -18.05 17.43
CA MET A 1 -34.01 -17.34 16.38
C MET A 1 -33.40 -15.98 16.01
N PHE A 2 -32.87 -15.21 16.97
CA PHE A 2 -32.27 -13.88 16.75
C PHE A 2 -31.05 -13.83 15.80
N ALA A 3 -30.20 -14.86 15.82
CA ALA A 3 -28.99 -14.91 14.99
C ALA A 3 -29.26 -14.92 13.47
N LYS A 4 -30.35 -15.58 13.04
CA LYS A 4 -30.74 -15.62 11.61
C LYS A 4 -31.25 -14.26 11.12
N LEU A 5 -31.96 -13.52 11.98
CA LEU A 5 -32.47 -12.19 11.65
C LEU A 5 -31.32 -11.18 11.55
N HIS A 6 -30.36 -11.25 12.47
CA HIS A 6 -29.15 -10.43 12.43
C HIS A 6 -28.33 -10.72 11.17
N GLN A 7 -28.10 -12.00 10.83
CA GLN A 7 -27.37 -12.38 9.61
C GLN A 7 -28.07 -11.93 8.33
N ALA A 8 -29.41 -12.00 8.27
CA ALA A 8 -30.19 -11.50 7.15
C ALA A 8 -30.13 -9.97 7.04
N PHE A 9 -30.16 -9.27 8.18
CA PHE A 9 -30.03 -7.81 8.25
C PHE A 9 -28.67 -7.33 7.76
N TRP A 10 -27.57 -7.97 8.19
CA TRP A 10 -26.22 -7.65 7.71
C TRP A 10 -26.05 -7.93 6.21
N LYS A 11 -26.65 -9.01 5.69
CA LYS A 11 -26.66 -9.28 4.24
C LYS A 11 -27.45 -8.24 3.44
N ALA A 12 -28.54 -7.72 3.99
CA ALA A 12 -29.38 -6.74 3.32
C ALA A 12 -28.77 -5.33 3.33
N LEU A 13 -27.93 -4.99 4.33
CA LEU A 13 -27.27 -3.68 4.41
C LEU A 13 -26.06 -3.54 3.48
N THR A 14 -25.49 -4.66 3.02
CA THR A 14 -24.37 -4.68 2.06
C THR A 14 -24.64 -5.70 0.96
N PRO A 15 -25.56 -5.42 0.02
CA PRO A 15 -25.79 -6.30 -1.12
C PRO A 15 -24.60 -6.35 -2.09
N ASP A 16 -23.65 -5.42 -1.94
CA ASP A 16 -22.50 -5.26 -2.83
C ASP A 16 -21.17 -5.51 -2.10
N LEU A 17 -21.12 -6.58 -1.28
CA LEU A 17 -19.86 -7.16 -0.84
C LEU A 17 -19.24 -7.93 -2.02
N LEU A 18 -18.95 -7.23 -3.11
CA LEU A 18 -18.02 -7.73 -4.10
C LEU A 18 -16.73 -8.00 -3.32
N PRO A 19 -16.14 -9.21 -3.37
CA PRO A 19 -14.74 -9.31 -2.97
C PRO A 19 -14.03 -8.24 -3.80
N ASP A 20 -13.30 -7.34 -3.13
CA ASP A 20 -12.42 -6.36 -3.78
C ASP A 20 -11.39 -7.15 -4.60
N THR A 21 -11.82 -7.58 -5.77
CA THR A 21 -11.05 -8.24 -6.81
C THR A 21 -10.62 -7.16 -7.78
N SER A 22 -10.39 -5.94 -7.26
CA SER A 22 -9.45 -5.07 -7.94
C SER A 22 -8.12 -5.78 -7.82
N VAL A 23 -7.55 -6.18 -8.97
CA VAL A 23 -6.14 -6.53 -9.03
C VAL A 23 -5.44 -5.33 -8.39
N ALA A 24 -4.88 -5.52 -7.19
CA ALA A 24 -4.35 -4.42 -6.40
C ALA A 24 -3.21 -3.76 -7.19
N THR A 25 -3.57 -2.76 -7.99
CA THR A 25 -2.62 -1.94 -8.72
C THR A 25 -1.85 -1.18 -7.66
N SER A 26 -0.55 -1.37 -7.63
CA SER A 26 0.33 -0.66 -6.70
C SER A 26 0.08 0.84 -6.79
N LEU A 27 0.14 1.52 -5.64
CA LEU A 27 0.06 2.99 -5.58
C LEU A 27 1.36 3.63 -6.11
N LEU A 28 2.39 2.81 -6.37
CA LEU A 28 3.71 3.22 -6.77
C LEU A 28 4.03 2.71 -8.18
N ASN A 29 4.78 3.51 -8.93
CA ASN A 29 5.27 3.10 -10.25
C ASN A 29 6.36 2.01 -10.13
N ASN A 30 6.64 1.34 -11.25
CA ASN A 30 7.61 0.24 -11.29
C ASN A 30 9.03 0.62 -10.86
N ALA A 31 9.48 1.84 -11.15
CA ALA A 31 10.82 2.31 -10.78
C ALA A 31 10.94 2.47 -9.25
N THR A 32 9.91 3.02 -8.62
CA THR A 32 9.81 3.10 -7.16
C THR A 32 9.74 1.71 -6.53
N LEU A 33 8.94 0.80 -7.09
CA LEU A 33 8.88 -0.59 -6.60
C LEU A 33 10.23 -1.30 -6.69
N ALA A 34 10.99 -1.10 -7.76
CA ALA A 34 12.34 -1.67 -7.89
C ALA A 34 13.28 -1.18 -6.77
N GLY A 35 13.24 0.12 -6.43
CA GLY A 35 14.01 0.68 -5.31
C GLY A 35 13.56 0.19 -3.93
N LEU A 36 12.33 -0.32 -3.80
CA LEU A 36 11.83 -0.97 -2.58
C LEU A 36 12.21 -2.47 -2.48
N GLY A 37 13.00 -3.00 -3.42
CA GLY A 37 13.34 -4.42 -3.49
C GLY A 37 12.35 -5.25 -4.32
N GLY A 38 11.52 -4.59 -5.14
CA GLY A 38 10.52 -5.18 -6.02
C GLY A 38 9.14 -5.32 -5.37
N ALA A 39 8.11 -5.54 -6.20
CA ALA A 39 6.72 -5.70 -5.75
C ALA A 39 6.55 -6.84 -4.73
N VAL A 40 7.31 -7.92 -4.89
CA VAL A 40 7.33 -9.05 -3.95
C VAL A 40 7.94 -8.70 -2.58
N ASN A 41 8.63 -7.58 -2.44
CA ASN A 41 9.09 -7.11 -1.13
C ASN A 41 8.05 -6.23 -0.43
N VAL A 42 7.03 -5.74 -1.15
CA VAL A 42 5.99 -4.90 -0.58
C VAL A 42 4.89 -5.77 0.03
N LYS A 43 4.65 -5.59 1.34
CA LYS A 43 3.58 -6.27 2.09
C LYS A 43 2.28 -5.50 2.03
N SER A 44 2.33 -4.17 2.17
CA SER A 44 1.17 -3.29 2.04
C SER A 44 1.58 -1.88 1.66
N GLU A 45 0.65 -1.16 1.03
CA GLU A 45 0.78 0.24 0.67
C GLU A 45 -0.46 0.99 1.17
N GLN A 46 -0.26 2.17 1.75
CA GLN A 46 -1.34 3.00 2.26
C GLN A 46 -1.04 4.47 1.99
N LYS A 47 -1.94 5.18 1.33
CA LYS A 47 -1.88 6.64 1.24
C LYS A 47 -2.20 7.21 2.62
N VAL A 48 -1.21 7.86 3.25
CA VAL A 48 -1.31 8.41 4.61
C VAL A 48 -1.28 9.94 4.64
N ALA A 49 -0.96 10.57 3.51
CA ALA A 49 -1.10 12.00 3.27
C ALA A 49 -1.27 12.26 1.76
N LEU A 50 -1.46 13.52 1.37
CA LEU A 50 -1.63 13.92 -0.04
C LEU A 50 -0.48 13.42 -0.93
N THR A 51 0.77 13.55 -0.44
CA THR A 51 2.00 13.25 -1.18
C THR A 51 2.78 12.08 -0.60
N ARG A 52 2.18 11.28 0.31
CA ARG A 52 2.90 10.27 1.09
C ARG A 52 2.20 8.93 1.07
N VAL A 53 2.94 7.92 0.66
CA VAL A 53 2.56 6.51 0.76
C VAL A 53 3.40 5.85 1.85
N ARG A 54 2.74 5.24 2.83
CA ARG A 54 3.37 4.34 3.78
C ARG A 54 3.43 2.96 3.14
N VAL A 55 4.61 2.38 3.12
CA VAL A 55 4.88 1.03 2.63
C VAL A 55 5.36 0.20 3.80
N VAL A 56 4.84 -1.01 3.95
CA VAL A 56 5.41 -2.02 4.83
C VAL A 56 6.18 -3.01 3.97
N LEU A 57 7.47 -3.17 4.23
CA LEU A 57 8.33 -4.11 3.51
C LEU A 57 8.39 -5.47 4.22
N ARG A 58 8.58 -6.54 3.45
CA ARG A 58 8.89 -7.88 3.99
C ARG A 58 10.32 -7.90 4.53
N ASP A 59 11.24 -7.25 3.81
CA ASP A 59 12.66 -7.18 4.15
C ASP A 59 13.20 -5.76 3.89
N GLY A 60 13.48 -5.02 4.96
CA GLY A 60 14.02 -3.66 4.88
C GLY A 60 15.46 -3.57 4.36
N SER A 61 16.23 -4.66 4.35
CA SER A 61 17.62 -4.67 3.86
C SER A 61 17.72 -4.52 2.34
N LYS A 62 16.63 -4.81 1.62
CA LYS A 62 16.51 -4.68 0.16
C LYS A 62 16.16 -3.27 -0.30
N LEU A 63 15.99 -2.33 0.62
CA LEU A 63 15.69 -0.93 0.30
C LEU A 63 16.93 -0.26 -0.32
N ASP A 64 16.80 0.18 -1.58
CA ASP A 64 17.81 0.99 -2.27
C ASP A 64 17.35 2.45 -2.37
N THR A 65 17.73 3.25 -1.37
CA THR A 65 17.39 4.68 -1.32
C THR A 65 18.00 5.48 -2.49
N LYS A 66 19.13 5.05 -3.06
CA LYS A 66 19.74 5.70 -4.23
C LYS A 66 18.96 5.40 -5.50
N ALA A 67 18.45 4.18 -5.67
CA ALA A 67 17.53 3.85 -6.76
C ALA A 67 16.22 4.65 -6.64
N LEU A 68 15.67 4.81 -5.43
CA LEU A 68 14.46 5.61 -5.22
C LEU A 68 14.66 7.08 -5.60
N HIS A 69 15.78 7.69 -5.21
CA HIS A 69 16.10 9.05 -5.64
C HIS A 69 16.19 9.17 -7.17
N ARG A 70 16.84 8.20 -7.85
CA ARG A 70 16.91 8.16 -9.32
C ARG A 70 15.53 7.94 -9.98
N ALA A 71 14.63 7.24 -9.30
CA ALA A 71 13.24 7.05 -9.72
C ALA A 71 12.36 8.31 -9.52
N GLY A 72 12.93 9.42 -9.01
CA GLY A 72 12.23 10.68 -8.81
C GLY A 72 11.49 10.77 -7.48
N VAL A 73 11.73 9.85 -6.53
CA VAL A 73 11.19 9.94 -5.17
C VAL A 73 11.89 11.09 -4.44
N PRO A 74 11.17 12.16 -4.05
CA PRO A 74 11.80 13.34 -3.43
C PRO A 74 12.39 13.06 -2.04
N GLY A 75 11.90 12.03 -1.36
CA GLY A 75 12.40 11.65 -0.06
C GLY A 75 11.77 10.36 0.46
N VAL A 76 12.53 9.71 1.33
CA VAL A 76 12.11 8.51 2.06
C VAL A 76 12.42 8.67 3.54
N MET A 77 11.52 8.19 4.38
CA MET A 77 11.72 8.09 5.82
C MET A 77 11.56 6.63 6.22
N VAL A 78 12.64 6.03 6.71
CA VAL A 78 12.64 4.66 7.22
C VAL A 78 12.28 4.70 8.70
N LEU A 79 11.33 3.87 9.11
CA LEU A 79 10.90 3.68 10.49
C LEU A 79 11.23 2.25 10.93
N ALA A 80 10.94 1.94 12.19
CA ALA A 80 11.02 0.57 12.71
C ALA A 80 10.11 -0.40 11.95
N ASP A 81 10.33 -1.70 12.16
CA ASP A 81 9.49 -2.79 11.66
C ASP A 81 9.25 -2.77 10.14
N ASN A 82 10.30 -2.43 9.38
CA ASN A 82 10.28 -2.38 7.91
C ASN A 82 9.26 -1.41 7.32
N VAL A 83 8.84 -0.39 8.07
CA VAL A 83 7.93 0.63 7.58
C VAL A 83 8.73 1.75 6.92
N VAL A 84 8.35 2.12 5.69
CA VAL A 84 8.97 3.21 4.93
C VAL A 84 7.90 4.18 4.47
N HIS A 85 8.09 5.47 4.70
CA HIS A 85 7.26 6.50 4.07
C HIS A 85 7.97 6.99 2.81
N VAL A 86 7.28 6.88 1.69
CA VAL A 86 7.74 7.32 0.37
C VAL A 86 6.98 8.57 -0.01
N LEU A 87 7.71 9.64 -0.35
CA LEU A 87 7.11 10.83 -0.94
C LEU A 87 6.88 10.58 -2.43
N VAL A 88 5.64 10.74 -2.89
CA VAL A 88 5.24 10.47 -4.29
C VAL A 88 4.81 11.73 -5.04
N GLY A 89 4.83 12.89 -4.39
CA GLY A 89 4.34 14.15 -4.96
C GLY A 89 2.81 14.17 -5.11
N LEU A 90 2.31 15.20 -5.80
CA LEU A 90 0.90 15.30 -6.19
C LEU A 90 0.77 14.69 -7.60
N THR A 91 0.51 13.40 -7.69
CA THR A 91 0.08 12.79 -8.94
C THR A 91 -1.41 13.09 -9.15
N PRO A 92 -1.82 13.64 -10.30
CA PRO A 92 -3.22 13.90 -10.64
C PRO A 92 -4.05 12.61 -10.72
#